data_AF-A0A7S1UQL7-F1
#
_entry.id   AF-A0A7S1UQL7-F1
#
_cell.length_a   1.000
_cell.length_b   1.000
_cell.length_c   1.000
_cell.angle_alpha   90.00
_cell.angle_beta   90.00
_cell.angle_gamma   90.00
#
_symmetry.space_group_name_H-M   'P 1'
#
loop_
_entity.id
_entity.type
_entity.pdbx_description
1 polymer ?
#
loop_
_entity_poly.entity_id
_entity_poly.type
_entity_poly.pdbx_seq_one_letter_code
_entity_poly.pdbx_strand_id
1 'polypeptide(L)'
;KFSHYEQSKVEYYFGELGIGSLLNLVAGESWNATEFRQVVLQIAKVATAHDRPPVIWGLDSVHGANYVDGAIIAPQPLNMAATFNTSVPQWAGHLASRDTRAAGITWLFSPLLGIAMEPLWSRVYETFGEDPVVVGDMGLALIRGIQEPDKANGVPSKAAACAKHFVGYSMPHNGHDRAPSWIPTRHLYQYFVPPWRKGLKEVA
;
A
#
# COMPACT_ATOMS: atom_id res chain seq x y z
N LYS A 1 17.01 18.42 -2.11
CA LYS A 1 15.74 17.69 -2.31
C LYS A 1 15.85 16.50 -3.26
N PHE A 2 16.84 16.41 -4.17
CA PHE A 2 16.93 15.29 -5.11
C PHE A 2 18.32 14.62 -5.12
N SER A 3 19.12 14.77 -4.05
CA SER A 3 20.51 14.26 -4.00
C SER A 3 20.61 12.73 -4.15
N HIS A 4 19.54 12.00 -3.84
CA HIS A 4 19.45 10.56 -4.04
C HIS A 4 19.11 10.17 -5.49
N TYR A 5 18.64 11.12 -6.30
CA TYR A 5 18.26 10.95 -7.70
C TYR A 5 19.08 11.85 -8.63
N GLU A 6 20.32 12.16 -8.21
CA GLU A 6 21.33 12.73 -9.09
C GLU A 6 21.52 11.85 -10.32
N GLN A 7 21.74 12.48 -11.49
CA GLN A 7 21.74 11.79 -12.77
C GLN A 7 22.68 10.58 -12.81
N SER A 8 23.88 10.69 -12.23
CA SER A 8 24.85 9.59 -12.19
C SER A 8 24.35 8.37 -11.41
N LYS A 9 23.62 8.58 -10.31
CA LYS A 9 23.02 7.50 -9.52
C LYS A 9 21.86 6.86 -10.26
N VAL A 10 21.00 7.66 -10.89
CA VAL A 10 19.87 7.14 -11.68
C VAL A 10 20.40 6.30 -12.84
N GLU A 11 21.41 6.79 -13.55
CA GLU A 11 22.11 6.08 -14.63
C GLU A 11 22.65 4.73 -14.16
N TYR A 12 23.40 4.74 -13.06
CA TYR A 12 24.00 3.54 -12.49
C TYR A 12 22.96 2.50 -12.06
N TYR A 13 21.96 2.91 -11.26
CA TYR A 13 21.00 1.98 -10.69
C TYR A 13 19.97 1.47 -11.70
N PHE A 14 19.41 2.35 -12.52
CA PHE A 14 18.29 1.99 -13.40
C PHE A 14 18.73 1.73 -14.85
N GLY A 15 19.87 2.27 -15.28
CA GLY A 15 20.45 2.01 -16.59
C GLY A 15 21.42 0.83 -16.56
N GLU A 16 22.55 0.99 -15.86
CA GLU A 16 23.63 -0.02 -15.86
C GLU A 16 23.24 -1.30 -15.14
N LEU A 17 22.75 -1.21 -13.89
CA LEU A 17 22.32 -2.37 -13.11
C LEU A 17 20.93 -2.90 -13.50
N GLY A 18 20.11 -2.07 -14.15
CA GLY A 18 18.76 -2.45 -14.59
C GLY A 18 17.80 -2.78 -13.43
N ILE A 19 17.88 -2.07 -12.30
CA ILE A 19 16.97 -2.27 -11.18
C ILE A 19 15.51 -2.04 -11.64
N GLY A 20 14.67 -3.07 -11.50
CA GLY A 20 13.29 -3.05 -12.02
C GLY A 20 12.25 -2.45 -11.08
N SER A 21 12.59 -2.19 -9.81
CA SER A 21 11.67 -1.58 -8.85
C SER A 21 12.37 -0.74 -7.80
N LEU A 22 11.69 0.29 -7.32
CA LEU A 22 12.05 1.06 -6.14
C LEU A 22 10.82 1.29 -5.25
N LEU A 23 11.06 1.69 -4.01
CA LEU A 23 9.99 1.89 -3.04
C LEU A 23 10.23 3.08 -2.11
N ASN A 24 9.12 3.70 -1.69
CA ASN A 24 9.07 4.82 -0.76
C ASN A 24 9.87 6.08 -1.17
N LEU A 25 9.74 7.10 -0.34
CA LEU A 25 10.56 8.32 -0.39
C LEU A 25 11.82 8.11 0.45
N VAL A 26 12.87 8.89 0.16
CA VAL A 26 14.03 9.00 1.04
C VAL A 26 13.60 9.60 2.37
N ALA A 27 14.03 8.98 3.47
CA ALA A 27 13.76 9.46 4.82
C ALA A 27 14.22 10.92 5.00
N GLY A 28 13.33 11.77 5.52
CA GLY A 28 13.62 13.18 5.78
C GLY A 28 13.35 14.13 4.60
N GLU A 29 12.93 13.63 3.44
CA GLU A 29 12.41 14.46 2.36
C GLU A 29 10.88 14.55 2.41
N SER A 30 10.32 15.59 1.79
CA SER A 30 8.88 15.72 1.54
C SER A 30 8.69 16.28 0.14
N TRP A 31 7.97 15.53 -0.69
CA TRP A 31 7.74 15.84 -2.09
C TRP A 31 6.25 15.91 -2.42
N ASN A 32 5.85 16.93 -3.17
CA ASN A 32 4.53 16.97 -3.78
C ASN A 32 4.48 16.08 -5.04
N ALA A 33 3.28 15.91 -5.62
CA ALA A 33 3.07 15.08 -6.79
C ALA A 33 3.95 15.47 -8.01
N THR A 34 4.20 16.76 -8.21
CA THR A 34 5.04 17.24 -9.32
C THR A 34 6.49 16.86 -9.13
N GLU A 35 7.03 17.00 -7.91
CA GLU A 35 8.40 16.62 -7.57
C GLU A 35 8.63 15.11 -7.75
N PHE A 36 7.70 14.26 -7.28
CA PHE A 36 7.75 12.82 -7.56
C PHE A 36 7.77 12.52 -9.07
N ARG A 37 6.87 13.16 -9.83
CA ARG A 37 6.71 12.91 -11.26
C ARG A 37 7.96 13.25 -12.05
N GLN A 38 8.70 14.29 -11.65
CA GLN A 38 9.99 14.64 -12.26
C GLN A 38 10.98 13.47 -12.17
N VAL A 39 11.10 12.87 -10.99
CA VAL A 39 12.00 11.74 -10.75
C VAL A 39 11.53 10.48 -11.49
N VAL A 40 10.22 10.18 -11.47
CA VAL A 40 9.64 9.07 -12.26
C VAL A 40 10.02 9.19 -13.74
N LEU A 41 9.87 10.38 -14.31
CA LEU A 41 10.21 10.63 -15.73
C LEU A 41 11.72 10.51 -16.00
N GLN A 42 12.56 10.95 -15.07
CA GLN A 42 14.01 10.80 -15.17
C GLN A 42 14.42 9.32 -15.18
N ILE A 43 13.89 8.52 -14.23
CA ILE A 43 14.13 7.07 -14.17
C ILE A 43 13.65 6.40 -15.45
N ALA A 44 12.44 6.72 -15.91
CA ALA A 44 11.87 6.13 -17.13
C ALA A 44 12.73 6.45 -18.37
N LYS A 45 13.25 7.67 -18.48
CA LYS A 45 14.15 8.08 -19.57
C LYS A 45 15.45 7.27 -19.57
N VAL A 46 16.07 7.11 -18.40
CA VAL A 46 17.32 6.34 -18.24
C VAL A 46 17.08 4.87 -18.55
N ALA A 47 16.04 4.26 -17.97
CA ALA A 47 15.68 2.87 -18.23
C ALA A 47 15.48 2.63 -19.74
N THR A 48 14.75 3.51 -20.41
CA THR A 48 14.53 3.42 -21.87
C THR A 48 15.82 3.56 -22.67
N ALA A 49 16.73 4.47 -22.29
CA ALA A 49 17.99 4.68 -22.99
C ALA A 49 18.97 3.50 -22.88
N HIS A 50 18.79 2.63 -21.88
CA HIS A 50 19.56 1.41 -21.65
C HIS A 50 18.81 0.13 -22.05
N ASP A 51 17.74 0.25 -22.84
CA ASP A 51 16.89 -0.87 -23.24
C ASP A 51 16.35 -1.70 -22.04
N ARG A 52 16.06 -1.03 -20.92
CA ARG A 52 15.49 -1.64 -19.72
C ARG A 52 13.96 -1.58 -19.73
N PRO A 53 13.27 -2.56 -19.13
CA PRO A 53 11.83 -2.47 -18.87
C PRO A 53 11.47 -1.26 -18.00
N PRO A 54 10.20 -0.80 -18.04
CA PRO A 54 9.73 0.25 -17.14
C PRO A 54 9.92 -0.14 -15.67
N VAL A 55 10.50 0.78 -14.89
CA VAL A 55 10.71 0.60 -13.45
C VAL A 55 9.40 0.83 -12.71
N ILE A 56 9.02 -0.09 -11.82
CA ILE A 56 7.83 0.05 -10.97
C ILE A 56 8.19 0.69 -9.62
N TRP A 57 7.48 1.76 -9.26
CA TRP A 57 7.61 2.42 -7.97
C TRP A 57 6.43 2.07 -7.07
N GLY A 58 6.71 1.54 -5.88
CA GLY A 58 5.74 1.33 -4.81
C GLY A 58 5.80 2.39 -3.71
N LEU A 59 4.65 2.86 -3.23
CA LEU A 59 4.56 3.69 -2.02
C LEU A 59 3.69 3.02 -0.95
N ASP A 60 4.11 3.17 0.30
CA ASP A 60 3.25 2.93 1.47
C ASP A 60 2.16 4.02 1.54
N SER A 61 1.08 3.83 0.78
CA SER A 61 -0.14 4.64 0.81
C SER A 61 -1.20 3.95 1.68
N VAL A 62 -1.00 3.95 3.00
CA VAL A 62 -1.73 3.09 3.95
C VAL A 62 -3.09 3.67 4.38
N HIS A 63 -3.23 5.00 4.35
CA HIS A 63 -4.47 5.71 4.71
C HIS A 63 -4.65 6.97 3.85
N GLY A 64 -4.45 6.83 2.54
CA GLY A 64 -4.25 7.94 1.61
C GLY A 64 -2.84 7.93 1.06
N ALA A 65 -2.48 8.89 0.21
CA ALA A 65 -1.12 9.00 -0.32
C ALA A 65 -0.20 9.72 0.70
N ASN A 66 0.02 9.10 1.86
CA ASN A 66 0.67 9.72 3.02
C ASN A 66 2.14 10.15 2.83
N TYR A 67 2.79 9.77 1.72
CA TYR A 67 4.12 10.28 1.34
C TYR A 67 4.09 11.45 0.36
N VAL A 68 2.92 11.78 -0.20
CA VAL A 68 2.75 12.85 -1.19
C VAL A 68 2.26 14.10 -0.46
N ASP A 69 3.08 15.14 -0.45
CA ASP A 69 2.74 16.41 0.18
C ASP A 69 1.49 17.03 -0.46
N GLY A 70 0.56 17.49 0.39
CA GLY A 70 -0.74 18.02 -0.02
C GLY A 70 -1.80 16.99 -0.41
N ALA A 71 -1.53 15.68 -0.29
CA ALA A 71 -2.53 14.64 -0.55
C ALA A 71 -3.59 14.53 0.55
N ILE A 72 -4.74 13.93 0.21
CA ILE A 72 -5.80 13.67 1.19
C ILE A 72 -5.39 12.49 2.08
N ILE A 73 -5.55 12.69 3.39
CA ILE A 73 -5.30 11.69 4.42
C ILE A 73 -6.64 11.20 4.98
N ALA A 74 -6.92 9.92 4.78
CA ALA A 74 -8.07 9.23 5.34
C ALA A 74 -7.83 8.81 6.80
N PRO A 75 -8.88 8.47 7.56
CA PRO A 75 -8.71 7.81 8.85
C PRO A 75 -7.91 6.51 8.72
N GLN A 76 -7.22 6.11 9.78
CA GLN A 76 -6.52 4.82 9.80
C GLN A 76 -7.51 3.65 9.61
N PRO A 77 -7.08 2.49 9.10
CA PRO A 77 -7.95 1.33 8.87
C PRO A 77 -8.82 0.93 10.06
N LEU A 78 -8.30 0.99 11.29
CA LEU A 78 -9.09 0.68 12.49
C LEU A 78 -10.27 1.66 12.69
N ASN A 79 -10.07 2.95 12.40
CA ASN A 79 -11.14 3.95 12.47
C ASN A 79 -12.16 3.76 11.34
N MET A 80 -11.72 3.37 10.14
CA MET A 80 -12.63 3.04 9.04
C MET A 80 -13.48 1.81 9.38
N ALA A 81 -12.88 0.79 10.01
CA ALA A 81 -13.60 -0.41 10.45
C ALA A 81 -14.69 -0.09 11.48
N ALA A 82 -14.45 0.84 12.40
CA ALA A 82 -15.42 1.26 13.41
C ALA A 82 -16.71 1.87 12.81
N THR A 83 -16.72 2.22 11.53
CA THR A 83 -17.93 2.66 10.82
C THR A 83 -18.87 1.52 10.43
N PHE A 84 -18.37 0.28 10.38
CA PHE A 84 -19.06 -0.88 9.81
C PHE A 84 -19.64 -0.64 8.41
N ASN A 85 -19.07 0.31 7.66
CA ASN A 85 -19.51 0.69 6.33
C ASN A 85 -18.38 0.52 5.31
N THR A 86 -18.50 -0.47 4.42
CA THR A 86 -17.51 -0.76 3.37
C THR A 86 -17.36 0.35 2.32
N SER A 87 -18.33 1.27 2.21
CA SER A 87 -18.19 2.41 1.29
C SER A 87 -17.05 3.36 1.72
N VAL A 88 -16.73 3.41 3.02
CA VAL A 88 -15.67 4.26 3.58
C VAL A 88 -14.28 3.83 3.11
N PRO A 89 -13.83 2.57 3.34
CA PRO A 89 -12.55 2.12 2.81
C PRO A 89 -12.51 2.09 1.28
N GLN A 90 -13.62 1.81 0.59
CA GLN A 90 -13.64 1.88 -0.87
C GLN A 90 -13.34 3.30 -1.37
N TRP A 91 -13.97 4.32 -0.80
CA TRP A 91 -13.69 5.72 -1.13
C TRP A 91 -12.26 6.13 -0.75
N ALA A 92 -11.76 5.71 0.41
CA ALA A 92 -10.38 5.93 0.81
C ALA A 92 -9.38 5.33 -0.19
N GLY A 93 -9.68 4.14 -0.73
CA GLY A 93 -8.87 3.50 -1.77
C GLY A 93 -8.86 4.29 -3.08
N HIS A 94 -10.01 4.82 -3.49
CA HIS A 94 -10.09 5.69 -4.67
C HIS A 94 -9.25 6.96 -4.51
N LEU A 95 -9.30 7.62 -3.34
CA LEU A 95 -8.47 8.78 -3.06
C LEU A 95 -6.98 8.45 -3.02
N ALA A 96 -6.61 7.38 -2.31
CA ALA A 96 -5.22 6.95 -2.21
C ALA A 96 -4.63 6.67 -3.60
N SER A 97 -5.36 5.98 -4.47
CA SER A 97 -4.94 5.69 -5.83
C SER A 97 -4.90 6.94 -6.70
N ARG A 98 -5.90 7.83 -6.62
CA ARG A 98 -5.89 9.12 -7.34
C ARG A 98 -4.63 9.92 -7.03
N ASP A 99 -4.34 10.12 -5.74
CA ASP A 99 -3.26 11.00 -5.28
C ASP A 99 -1.89 10.36 -5.50
N THR A 100 -1.76 9.04 -5.26
CA THR A 100 -0.51 8.31 -5.55
C THR A 100 -0.19 8.30 -7.05
N ARG A 101 -1.21 8.16 -7.91
CA ARG A 101 -1.03 8.22 -9.37
C ARG A 101 -0.75 9.63 -9.89
N ALA A 102 -1.24 10.66 -9.21
CA ALA A 102 -0.85 12.04 -9.54
C ALA A 102 0.67 12.22 -9.41
N ALA A 103 1.29 11.56 -8.44
CA ALA A 103 2.74 11.49 -8.25
C ALA A 103 3.47 10.58 -9.28
N GLY A 104 2.75 9.93 -10.20
CA GLY A 104 3.32 9.02 -11.21
C GLY A 104 3.55 7.59 -10.72
N ILE A 105 3.04 7.23 -9.54
CA ILE A 105 3.29 5.96 -8.87
C ILE A 105 2.05 5.07 -8.98
N THR A 106 2.25 3.79 -9.30
CA THR A 106 1.15 2.88 -9.68
C THR A 106 1.05 1.64 -8.81
N TRP A 107 1.83 1.52 -7.73
CA TRP A 107 1.76 0.40 -6.79
C TRP A 107 1.65 0.92 -5.35
N LEU A 108 0.58 0.54 -4.66
CA LEU A 108 0.31 0.95 -3.30
C LEU A 108 0.49 -0.23 -2.36
N PHE A 109 1.30 -0.07 -1.32
CA PHE A 109 1.45 -1.06 -0.26
C PHE A 109 0.27 -1.00 0.72
N SER A 110 -0.92 -1.38 0.27
CA SER A 110 -2.17 -1.35 1.05
C SER A 110 -3.20 -2.32 0.43
N PRO A 111 -4.10 -2.96 1.22
CA PRO A 111 -4.32 -2.90 2.67
C PRO A 111 -3.44 -3.81 3.52
N LEU A 112 -3.43 -3.57 4.85
CA LEU A 112 -3.02 -4.56 5.84
C LEU A 112 -4.23 -5.47 6.22
N LEU A 113 -4.16 -6.76 5.90
CA LEU A 113 -5.19 -7.79 6.16
C LEU A 113 -4.88 -8.68 7.39
N GLY A 114 -4.24 -8.10 8.41
CA GLY A 114 -3.91 -8.78 9.66
C GLY A 114 -5.10 -8.82 10.63
N ILE A 115 -5.15 -9.80 11.53
CA ILE A 115 -6.14 -9.85 12.60
C ILE A 115 -5.48 -9.40 13.91
N ALA A 116 -5.83 -8.23 14.41
CA ALA A 116 -5.20 -7.62 15.58
C ALA A 116 -5.82 -8.14 16.90
N MET A 117 -5.54 -9.40 17.27
CA MET A 117 -5.96 -9.96 18.55
C MET A 117 -4.96 -9.68 19.70
N GLU A 118 -3.76 -9.19 19.39
CA GLU A 118 -2.77 -8.77 20.39
C GLU A 118 -2.79 -7.23 20.51
N PRO A 119 -3.47 -6.66 21.52
CA PRO A 119 -3.64 -5.20 21.64
C PRO A 119 -2.34 -4.46 21.96
N LEU A 120 -1.31 -5.15 22.47
CA LEU A 120 0.00 -4.54 22.71
C LEU A 120 0.80 -4.34 21.41
N TRP A 121 0.35 -4.92 20.30
CA TRP A 121 1.01 -4.77 19.02
C TRP A 121 0.93 -3.32 18.51
N SER A 122 2.09 -2.74 18.24
CA SER A 122 2.21 -1.31 17.91
C SER A 122 1.49 -0.90 16.62
N ARG A 123 1.09 -1.85 15.78
CA ARG A 123 0.44 -1.60 14.47
C ARG A 123 -1.04 -2.02 14.45
N VAL A 124 -1.69 -2.18 15.61
CA VAL A 124 -3.13 -2.49 15.72
C VAL A 124 -4.00 -1.53 14.89
N TYR A 125 -3.64 -0.24 14.87
CA TYR A 125 -4.38 0.79 14.14
C TYR A 125 -4.31 0.66 12.60
N GLU A 126 -3.33 -0.08 12.08
CA GLU A 126 -3.11 -0.24 10.64
C GLU A 126 -3.99 -1.34 10.02
N THR A 127 -4.69 -2.15 10.82
CA THR A 127 -5.65 -3.13 10.32
C THR A 127 -7.08 -2.73 10.66
N PHE A 128 -8.05 -3.44 10.08
CA PHE A 128 -9.49 -3.24 10.29
C PHE A 128 -10.03 -3.93 11.56
N GLY A 129 -9.15 -4.35 12.48
CA GLY A 129 -9.51 -4.87 13.80
C GLY A 129 -9.22 -6.36 14.01
N GLU A 130 -9.98 -6.96 14.91
CA GLU A 130 -9.78 -8.33 15.43
C GLU A 130 -10.69 -9.39 14.81
N ASP A 131 -11.69 -8.98 14.02
CA ASP A 131 -12.65 -9.90 13.42
C ASP A 131 -12.30 -10.20 11.95
N PRO A 132 -12.15 -11.49 11.55
CA PRO A 132 -11.81 -11.85 10.17
C PRO A 132 -12.84 -11.45 9.11
N VAL A 133 -14.12 -11.36 9.47
CA VAL A 133 -15.17 -10.96 8.52
C VAL A 133 -15.04 -9.46 8.26
N VAL A 134 -14.95 -8.64 9.30
CA VAL A 134 -14.72 -7.19 9.17
C VAL A 134 -13.44 -6.90 8.40
N VAL A 135 -12.32 -7.57 8.74
CA VAL A 135 -11.04 -7.37 8.02
C VAL A 135 -11.14 -7.79 6.55
N GLY A 136 -11.81 -8.91 6.25
CA GLY A 136 -12.02 -9.36 4.88
C GLY A 136 -12.90 -8.41 4.06
N ASP A 137 -14.00 -7.93 4.64
CA ASP A 137 -14.98 -7.08 3.97
C ASP A 137 -14.43 -5.68 3.71
N MET A 138 -13.84 -5.05 4.73
CA MET A 138 -13.23 -3.73 4.63
C MET A 138 -11.97 -3.76 3.75
N GLY A 139 -11.15 -4.80 3.88
CA GLY A 139 -9.97 -5.00 3.07
C GLY A 139 -10.28 -5.16 1.59
N LEU A 140 -11.29 -5.98 1.25
CA LEU A 140 -11.76 -6.11 -0.14
C LEU A 140 -12.27 -4.78 -0.69
N ALA A 141 -13.05 -4.04 0.10
CA ALA A 141 -13.56 -2.74 -0.31
C ALA A 141 -12.41 -1.74 -0.61
N LEU A 142 -11.38 -1.69 0.24
CA LEU A 142 -10.18 -0.87 -0.02
C LEU A 142 -9.45 -1.31 -1.30
N ILE A 143 -9.28 -2.62 -1.50
CA ILE A 143 -8.65 -3.17 -2.72
C ILE A 143 -9.43 -2.73 -3.97
N ARG A 144 -10.76 -2.86 -3.97
CA ARG A 144 -11.61 -2.37 -5.06
C ARG A 144 -11.42 -0.88 -5.28
N GLY A 145 -11.40 -0.08 -4.22
CA GLY A 145 -11.10 1.35 -4.31
C GLY A 145 -9.78 1.68 -5.02
N ILE A 146 -8.73 0.92 -4.70
CA ILE A 146 -7.39 1.12 -5.27
C ILE A 146 -7.33 0.69 -6.74
N GLN A 147 -7.94 -0.44 -7.09
CA GLN A 147 -7.74 -1.08 -8.39
C GLN A 147 -8.83 -0.78 -9.43
N GLU A 148 -10.04 -0.47 -8.98
CA GLU A 148 -11.19 -0.21 -9.85
C GLU A 148 -11.45 1.29 -10.01
N PRO A 149 -11.87 1.73 -11.20
CA PRO A 149 -12.22 3.13 -11.41
C PRO A 149 -13.52 3.50 -10.71
N ASP A 150 -13.57 4.66 -10.06
CA ASP A 150 -14.82 5.25 -9.60
C ASP A 150 -15.49 5.96 -10.79
N LYS A 151 -16.33 5.23 -11.51
CA LYS A 151 -17.06 5.79 -12.67
C LYS A 151 -18.03 6.89 -12.27
N ALA A 152 -18.58 6.84 -11.05
CA ALA A 152 -19.57 7.80 -10.58
C ALA A 152 -18.93 9.17 -10.30
N ASN A 153 -17.72 9.18 -9.74
CA ASN A 153 -16.98 10.40 -9.41
C ASN A 153 -15.83 10.72 -10.38
N GLY A 154 -15.73 9.99 -11.49
CA GLY A 154 -14.72 10.20 -12.54
C GLY A 154 -13.28 9.94 -12.09
N VAL A 155 -13.05 9.09 -11.08
CA VAL A 155 -11.69 8.80 -10.60
C VAL A 155 -11.09 7.68 -11.47
N PRO A 156 -10.00 7.94 -12.21
CA PRO A 156 -9.45 7.00 -13.19
C PRO A 156 -8.64 5.84 -12.56
N SER A 157 -8.97 5.42 -11.34
CA SER A 157 -8.16 4.57 -10.48
C SER A 157 -7.90 3.17 -11.06
N LYS A 158 -6.62 2.79 -11.15
CA LYS A 158 -6.08 1.51 -11.67
C LYS A 158 -4.71 1.18 -11.05
N ALA A 159 -4.45 1.61 -9.81
CA ALA A 159 -3.16 1.27 -9.19
C ALA A 159 -3.19 -0.18 -8.70
N ALA A 160 -2.03 -0.82 -8.59
CA ALA A 160 -1.94 -2.15 -8.00
C ALA A 160 -2.06 -2.02 -6.47
N ALA A 161 -2.98 -2.77 -5.86
CA ALA A 161 -3.02 -2.94 -4.42
C ALA A 161 -1.99 -4.00 -3.99
N CYS A 162 -1.67 -4.02 -2.70
CA CYS A 162 -0.76 -5.00 -2.12
C CYS A 162 -1.28 -5.41 -0.74
N ALA A 163 -1.93 -6.56 -0.67
CA ALA A 163 -2.33 -7.15 0.59
C ALA A 163 -1.08 -7.49 1.43
N LYS A 164 -1.00 -6.96 2.65
CA LYS A 164 0.12 -7.18 3.59
C LYS A 164 -0.40 -7.51 4.99
N HIS A 165 0.35 -8.09 5.91
CA HIS A 165 1.60 -8.81 5.73
C HIS A 165 1.28 -10.30 5.87
N PHE A 166 1.61 -11.09 4.85
CA PHE A 166 1.25 -12.51 4.80
C PHE A 166 2.22 -13.32 5.67
N VAL A 167 1.79 -14.09 6.66
CA VAL A 167 0.48 -14.10 7.34
C VAL A 167 0.75 -14.32 8.83
N GLY A 168 -0.16 -13.88 9.70
CA GLY A 168 0.00 -14.01 11.16
C GLY A 168 0.84 -12.91 11.82
N TYR A 169 1.37 -11.97 11.04
CA TYR A 169 2.19 -10.84 11.53
C TYR A 169 1.55 -10.01 12.66
N SER A 170 0.22 -9.97 12.69
CA SER A 170 -0.60 -9.20 13.64
C SER A 170 -0.79 -9.88 15.00
N MET A 171 -0.14 -11.03 15.22
CA MET A 171 -0.21 -11.78 16.48
C MET A 171 1.19 -12.11 17.02
N PRO A 172 2.04 -11.10 17.32
CA PRO A 172 3.29 -11.36 18.04
C PRO A 172 2.95 -11.92 19.43
N HIS A 173 3.71 -12.90 19.91
CA HIS A 173 3.41 -13.58 21.20
C HIS A 173 3.43 -12.64 22.42
N ASN A 174 4.16 -11.53 22.34
CA ASN A 174 4.37 -10.60 23.45
C ASN A 174 4.05 -9.14 23.09
N GLY A 175 3.29 -8.89 22.01
CA GLY A 175 3.00 -7.52 21.55
C GLY A 175 4.13 -6.78 20.85
N HIS A 176 5.39 -7.20 20.99
CA HIS A 176 6.48 -6.52 20.31
C HIS A 176 6.43 -6.79 18.80
N ASP A 177 6.48 -5.71 18.02
CA ASP A 177 6.48 -5.82 16.56
C ASP A 177 7.63 -6.73 16.07
N ARG A 178 7.32 -7.61 15.12
CA ARG A 178 8.24 -8.63 14.56
C ARG A 178 8.74 -9.68 15.56
N ALA A 179 8.20 -9.75 16.78
CA ALA A 179 8.42 -10.90 17.64
C ALA A 179 7.75 -12.16 17.06
N PRO A 180 8.22 -13.37 17.43
CA PRO A 180 7.61 -14.61 16.96
C PRO A 180 6.10 -14.68 17.23
N SER A 181 5.37 -15.22 16.25
CA SER A 181 3.94 -15.53 16.39
C SER A 181 3.75 -17.02 16.64
N TRP A 182 3.01 -17.37 17.69
CA TRP A 182 2.70 -18.77 18.03
C TRP A 182 1.24 -19.07 17.70
N ILE A 183 0.97 -19.30 16.42
CA ILE A 183 -0.40 -19.49 15.92
C ILE A 183 -0.61 -20.97 15.59
N PRO A 184 -1.48 -21.69 16.31
CA PRO A 184 -1.84 -23.06 15.94
C PRO A 184 -2.41 -23.10 14.51
N THR A 185 -2.10 -24.16 13.76
CA THR A 185 -2.52 -24.31 12.36
C THR A 185 -4.03 -24.08 12.17
N ARG A 186 -4.86 -24.61 13.06
CA ARG A 186 -6.32 -24.38 13.02
C ARG A 186 -6.68 -22.90 13.14
N HIS A 187 -6.07 -22.17 14.07
CA HIS A 187 -6.30 -20.72 14.22
C HIS A 187 -5.82 -19.94 12.99
N LEU A 188 -4.66 -20.31 12.44
CA LEU A 188 -4.13 -19.67 11.23
C LEU A 188 -5.14 -19.75 10.07
N TYR A 189 -5.64 -20.95 9.78
CA TYR A 189 -6.60 -21.17 8.70
C TYR A 189 -8.01 -20.65 8.99
N GLN A 190 -8.42 -20.62 10.26
CA GLN A 190 -9.76 -20.18 10.65
C GLN A 190 -9.89 -18.65 10.75
N TYR A 191 -8.84 -17.94 11.18
CA TYR A 191 -8.90 -16.50 11.46
C TYR A 191 -8.02 -15.68 10.51
N PHE A 192 -6.78 -16.09 10.27
CA PHE A 192 -5.81 -15.23 9.58
C PHE A 192 -5.83 -15.39 8.06
N VAL A 193 -6.16 -16.57 7.51
CA VAL A 193 -6.23 -16.82 6.07
C VAL A 193 -7.50 -16.29 5.38
N PRO A 194 -8.71 -16.30 5.99
CA PRO A 194 -9.94 -15.91 5.30
C PRO A 194 -9.92 -14.51 4.65
N PRO A 195 -9.39 -13.44 5.29
CA PRO A 195 -9.31 -12.13 4.64
C PRO A 195 -8.48 -12.14 3.36
N TRP A 196 -7.36 -12.87 3.34
CA TRP A 196 -6.50 -13.03 2.16
C TRP A 196 -7.23 -13.75 1.04
N ARG A 197 -7.91 -14.85 1.37
CA ARG A 197 -8.70 -15.60 0.39
C ARG A 197 -9.77 -14.71 -0.24
N LYS A 198 -10.41 -13.84 0.55
CA LYS A 198 -11.41 -12.89 0.06
C LYS A 198 -10.79 -11.83 -0.87
N GLY A 199 -9.66 -11.22 -0.47
CA GLY A 199 -8.96 -10.22 -1.28
C GLY A 199 -8.37 -10.78 -2.58
N LEU A 200 -7.92 -12.04 -2.60
CA LEU A 200 -7.29 -12.66 -3.78
C LEU A 200 -8.29 -13.21 -4.80
N LYS A 201 -9.43 -13.75 -4.37
CA LYS A 201 -10.39 -14.41 -5.28
C LYS A 201 -11.25 -13.46 -6.10
N GLU A 202 -11.51 -12.26 -5.59
CA GLU A 202 -12.48 -11.31 -6.17
C GLU A 202 -11.84 -10.37 -7.20
N VAL A 203 -10.53 -10.48 -7.43
CA VAL A 203 -9.74 -9.54 -8.23
C VAL A 203 -9.18 -10.19 -9.51
N ALA A 204 -9.56 -11.44 -9.79
CA ALA A 204 -9.14 -12.20 -10.97
C ALA A 204 -10.06 -11.98 -12.19
#